data_AF-T1CTG6-F1
#
_entry.id   AF-T1CTG6-F1
#
_cell.length_a   1.000
_cell.length_b   1.000
_cell.length_c   1.000
_cell.angle_alpha   90.00
_cell.angle_beta   90.00
_cell.angle_gamma   90.00
#
_symmetry.space_group_name_H-M   'P 1'
#
loop_
_entity.id
_entity.type
_entity.pdbx_description
1 polymer ?
#
loop_
_entity_poly.entity_id
_entity_poly.type
_entity_poly.pdbx_seq_one_letter_code
_entity_poly.pdbx_strand_id
1 'polypeptide(L)'
;MNLLRRTALAENLHTLDYKPVLHGDNGSTLKATTVLAMMNWLGLRASYSRPRVSDDNAFVEALLRTAKYRPQFPVKGFADLEQAR
;
A
#
# COMPACT_ATOMS: atom_id res chain seq x y z
N MET A 1 -2.36 11.03 4.27
CA MET A 1 -3.67 11.34 3.66
C MET A 1 -3.60 11.88 2.24
N ASN A 2 -2.57 12.67 1.88
CA ASN A 2 -2.39 13.21 0.53
C ASN A 2 -2.20 12.12 -0.55
N LEU A 3 -1.49 11.03 -0.22
CA LEU A 3 -1.19 9.96 -1.17
C LEU A 3 -2.45 9.29 -1.74
N LEU A 4 -3.36 8.78 -0.89
CA LEU A 4 -4.56 8.08 -1.35
C LEU A 4 -5.43 8.95 -2.27
N ARG A 5 -5.61 10.22 -1.91
CA ARG A 5 -6.36 11.18 -2.73
C ARG A 5 -5.68 11.43 -4.08
N ARG A 6 -4.35 11.63 -4.07
CA ARG A 6 -3.57 11.85 -5.30
C ARG A 6 -3.62 10.63 -6.22
N THR A 7 -3.42 9.43 -5.67
CA THR A 7 -3.51 8.19 -6.44
C THR A 7 -4.91 7.98 -7.00
N ALA A 8 -5.96 8.18 -6.20
CA ALA A 8 -7.33 8.00 -6.68
C ALA A 8 -7.71 8.96 -7.82
N LEU A 9 -7.18 10.19 -7.80
CA LEU A 9 -7.36 11.14 -8.90
C LEU A 9 -6.49 10.78 -10.11
N ALA A 10 -5.23 10.44 -9.91
CA ALA A 10 -4.31 10.06 -10.99
C ALA A 10 -4.79 8.82 -11.75
N GLU A 11 -5.35 7.85 -11.04
CA GLU A 11 -5.89 6.60 -11.59
C GLU A 11 -7.35 6.72 -12.01
N ASN A 12 -7.95 7.92 -11.96
CA ASN A 12 -9.35 8.19 -12.29
C ASN A 12 -10.35 7.23 -11.62
N LEU A 13 -10.09 6.80 -10.38
CA LEU A 13 -10.91 5.79 -9.69
C LEU A 13 -12.37 6.22 -9.48
N HIS A 14 -12.63 7.52 -9.53
CA HIS A 14 -13.94 8.12 -9.41
C HIS A 14 -14.82 7.94 -10.66
N THR A 15 -14.23 7.66 -11.82
CA THR A 15 -14.96 7.45 -13.08
C THR A 15 -15.21 5.97 -13.38
N LEU A 16 -14.72 5.06 -12.55
CA LEU A 16 -14.86 3.62 -12.77
C LEU A 16 -16.23 3.13 -12.28
N ASP A 17 -16.94 2.39 -13.12
CA ASP A 17 -18.18 1.70 -12.75
C ASP A 17 -17.93 0.61 -11.69
N TYR A 18 -16.77 -0.04 -11.76
CA TYR A 18 -16.31 -1.00 -10.77
C TYR A 18 -15.06 -0.50 -10.05
N LYS A 19 -15.20 -0.25 -8.75
CA LYS A 19 -14.14 0.31 -7.92
C LYS A 19 -13.17 -0.77 -7.43
N PRO A 20 -11.85 -0.53 -7.48
CA PRO A 20 -10.88 -1.50 -6.99
C PRO A 20 -10.95 -1.63 -5.46
N VAL A 21 -10.54 -2.80 -4.98
CA VAL A 21 -10.38 -3.08 -3.55
C VAL A 21 -8.95 -2.76 -3.17
N LEU A 22 -8.78 -1.92 -2.15
CA LEU A 22 -7.46 -1.63 -1.61
C LEU A 22 -7.13 -2.65 -0.53
N HIS A 23 -6.26 -3.60 -0.87
CA HIS A 23 -5.75 -4.59 0.08
C HIS A 23 -4.49 -4.06 0.78
N GLY A 24 -4.48 -4.10 2.11
CA GLY A 24 -3.38 -3.62 2.93
C GLY A 24 -3.02 -4.60 4.04
N ASP A 25 -1.83 -4.40 4.62
CA ASP A 25 -1.47 -5.12 5.83
C ASP A 25 -2.40 -4.73 6.99
N ASN A 26 -2.41 -5.55 8.04
CA ASN A 26 -3.25 -5.29 9.21
C ASN A 26 -2.69 -4.17 10.12
N GLY A 27 -1.77 -3.36 9.59
CA GLY A 27 -1.08 -2.28 10.28
C GLY A 27 -2.00 -1.14 10.70
N SER A 28 -1.66 -0.48 11.81
CA SER A 28 -2.46 0.60 12.40
C SER A 28 -2.67 1.78 11.45
N THR A 29 -1.75 2.03 10.52
CA THR A 29 -1.81 3.14 9.55
C THR A 29 -2.97 3.02 8.56
N LEU A 30 -3.25 1.81 8.07
CA LEU A 30 -4.36 1.54 7.13
C LEU A 30 -5.72 1.40 7.85
N LYS A 31 -5.70 1.27 9.18
CA LYS A 31 -6.88 1.30 10.06
C LYS A 31 -7.17 2.70 10.62
N ALA A 32 -6.31 3.68 10.35
CA ALA A 32 -6.53 5.04 10.81
C ALA A 32 -7.86 5.59 10.25
N THR A 33 -8.69 6.14 11.13
CA THR A 33 -10.04 6.63 10.83
C THR A 33 -10.09 7.55 9.61
N THR A 34 -9.06 8.38 9.45
CA THR A 34 -8.95 9.33 8.35
C THR A 34 -8.73 8.66 6.99
N VAL A 35 -7.98 7.54 6.93
CA VAL A 35 -7.77 6.77 5.70
C VAL A 35 -9.05 6.05 5.31
N LEU A 36 -9.70 5.41 6.28
CA LEU A 36 -11.01 4.76 6.09
C LEU A 36 -12.08 5.76 5.60
N ALA A 37 -12.15 6.95 6.20
CA ALA A 37 -13.08 8.00 5.78
C ALA A 37 -12.84 8.44 4.33
N MET A 38 -11.58 8.54 3.91
CA MET A 38 -11.25 8.87 2.52
C MET A 38 -11.58 7.73 1.55
N MET A 39 -11.30 6.47 1.92
CA MET A 39 -11.71 5.32 1.12
C MET A 39 -13.23 5.28 0.94
N ASN A 40 -13.98 5.51 2.02
CA ASN A 40 -15.45 5.60 1.97
C ASN A 40 -15.92 6.74 1.07
N TRP A 41 -15.32 7.93 1.18
CA TRP A 41 -15.65 9.07 0.32
C TRP A 41 -15.39 8.77 -1.17
N LEU A 42 -14.32 8.02 -1.47
CA LEU A 42 -14.00 7.55 -2.82
C LEU A 42 -14.79 6.31 -3.25
N GLY A 43 -15.58 5.69 -2.36
CA GLY A 43 -16.27 4.42 -2.57
C GLY A 43 -15.35 3.21 -2.75
N LEU A 44 -14.11 3.29 -2.28
CA LEU A 44 -13.14 2.19 -2.32
C LEU A 44 -13.38 1.25 -1.13
N ARG A 45 -13.32 -0.06 -1.38
CA ARG A 45 -13.41 -1.07 -0.32
C ARG A 45 -12.02 -1.38 0.22
N ALA A 46 -11.85 -1.35 1.53
CA ALA A 46 -10.64 -1.83 2.19
C ALA A 46 -10.71 -3.36 2.38
N SER A 47 -9.58 -4.03 2.17
CA SER A 47 -9.36 -5.43 2.55
C SER A 47 -8.06 -5.49 3.35
N TYR A 48 -8.01 -6.37 4.35
CA TYR A 48 -6.87 -6.48 5.24
C TYR A 48 -6.38 -7.91 5.32
N SER A 49 -5.07 -8.08 5.45
CA SER A 49 -4.47 -9.38 5.75
C SER A 49 -5.05 -9.97 7.04
N ARG A 50 -5.23 -11.29 7.12
CA ARG A 50 -5.71 -11.99 8.31
C ARG A 50 -4.77 -11.77 9.51
N PRO A 51 -5.30 -11.69 10.74
CA PRO A 51 -4.47 -11.58 11.93
C PRO A 51 -3.47 -12.75 12.01
N ARG A 52 -2.19 -12.42 12.23
CA ARG A 52 -1.08 -13.39 12.40
C ARG A 52 -0.76 -14.25 11.18
N VAL A 53 -1.13 -13.82 9.98
CA VAL A 53 -0.73 -14.45 8.71
C VAL A 53 0.14 -13.47 7.94
N SER A 54 1.45 -13.75 7.83
CA SER A 54 2.36 -12.93 7.02
C SER A 54 2.06 -13.09 5.53
N ASP A 55 1.84 -14.32 5.08
CA ASP A 55 1.67 -14.69 3.67
C ASP A 55 0.28 -14.35 3.07
N ASP A 56 -0.48 -13.45 3.69
CA ASP A 56 -1.80 -13.08 3.17
C ASP A 56 -1.70 -12.14 1.95
N ASN A 57 -0.47 -11.75 1.57
CA ASN A 57 -0.16 -10.98 0.37
C ASN A 57 1.09 -11.52 -0.36
N ALA A 58 1.03 -12.80 -0.77
CA ALA A 58 2.11 -13.53 -1.43
C ALA A 58 2.77 -12.77 -2.59
N PHE A 59 2.00 -11.99 -3.36
CA PHE A 59 2.53 -11.17 -4.46
C PHE A 59 3.48 -10.08 -3.97
N VAL A 60 3.04 -9.26 -2.99
CA VAL A 60 3.86 -8.18 -2.44
C VAL A 60 5.03 -8.75 -1.64
N GLU A 61 4.83 -9.84 -0.89
CA GLU A 61 5.91 -10.50 -0.16
C GLU A 61 6.99 -11.05 -1.10
N ALA A 62 6.61 -11.71 -2.20
CA ALA A 62 7.55 -12.22 -3.20
C ALA A 62 8.32 -11.08 -3.88
N LEU A 63 7.64 -9.97 -4.18
CA LEU A 63 8.27 -8.76 -4.74
C LEU A 63 9.31 -8.18 -3.77
N LEU A 64 8.92 -7.96 -2.51
CA LEU A 64 9.81 -7.40 -1.48
C LEU A 64 10.98 -8.34 -1.17
N ARG A 65 10.74 -9.66 -1.16
CA ARG A 65 11.79 -10.67 -1.03
C ARG A 65 12.77 -10.55 -2.18
N THR A 66 12.30 -10.56 -3.43
CA THR A 66 13.18 -10.40 -4.60
C THR A 66 14.02 -9.13 -4.52
N ALA A 67 13.44 -8.01 -4.09
CA ALA A 67 14.16 -6.75 -3.91
C ALA A 67 15.27 -6.86 -2.84
N LYS A 68 14.98 -7.46 -1.68
CA LYS A 68 15.92 -7.59 -0.55
C LYS A 68 17.10 -8.53 -0.82
N TYR A 69 16.89 -9.57 -1.63
CA TYR A 69 17.94 -10.56 -1.93
C TYR A 69 18.84 -10.16 -3.10
N ARG A 70 18.61 -8.99 -3.72
CA ARG A 70 19.50 -8.45 -4.75
C ARG A 70 20.86 -8.10 -4.11
N PRO A 71 22.01 -8.45 -4.71
CA PRO A 71 23.34 -8.16 -4.14
C PRO A 71 23.60 -6.67 -3.86
N GLN A 72 22.92 -5.80 -4.58
CA GLN A 72 23.02 -4.34 -4.46
C GLN A 72 22.06 -3.76 -3.41
N PHE A 73 21.27 -4.59 -2.74
CA PHE A 73 20.32 -4.12 -1.74
C PHE A 73 21.07 -3.48 -0.57
N PRO A 74 20.79 -2.21 -0.23
CA PRO A 74 21.53 -1.49 0.79
C PRO A 74 21.11 -1.97 2.18
N VAL A 75 21.82 -2.96 2.71
CA VAL A 75 21.56 -3.55 4.05
C VAL A 75 21.62 -2.51 5.17
N LYS A 76 22.46 -1.48 5.00
CA LYS A 76 22.62 -0.37 5.97
C LYS A 76 21.59 0.77 5.77
N GLY A 77 20.69 0.64 4.78
CA GLY A 77 19.80 1.71 4.37
C GLY A 77 20.50 2.79 3.53
N PHE A 78 19.78 3.88 3.29
CA PHE A 78 20.25 5.04 2.52
C PHE A 78 20.58 6.20 3.46
N ALA A 79 21.57 7.02 3.12
CA ALA A 79 21.97 8.16 3.95
C ALA A 79 20.93 9.31 3.90
N ASP A 80 20.22 9.44 2.79
CA ASP A 80 19.22 10.47 2.56
C ASP A 80 18.15 10.01 1.56
N LEU A 81 17.14 10.87 1.33
CA LEU A 81 16.03 10.60 0.42
C LEU A 81 16.43 10.59 -1.06
N GLU A 82 17.48 11.29 -1.47
CA GLU A 82 17.92 11.29 -2.86
C GLU A 82 18.57 9.95 -3.22
N GLN A 83 19.34 9.38 -2.30
CA GLN A 83 19.92 8.04 -2.49
C GLN A 83 18.87 6.92 -2.49
N ALA A 84 17.71 7.15 -1.87
CA ALA A 84 16.64 6.16 -1.74
C ALA A 84 15.64 6.13 -2.92
N ARG A 85 15.71 7.08 -3.85
CA ARG A 85 14.80 7.22 -5.00
C ARG A 85 15.35 6.55 -6.25
#